data_AF-A0A239FR09-F1
#
_entry.id   AF-A0A239FR09-F1
#
_cell.length_a   1.000
_cell.length_b   1.000
_cell.length_c   1.000
_cell.angle_alpha   90.00
_cell.angle_beta   90.00
_cell.angle_gamma   90.00
#
_symmetry.space_group_name_H-M   'P 1'
#
loop_
_entity.id
_entity.type
_entity.pdbx_description
1 polymer ?
#
loop_
_entity_poly.entity_id
_entity_poly.type
_entity_poly.pdbx_seq_one_letter_code
_entity_poly.pdbx_strand_id
1 'polypeptide(L)'
;MPDPARRPPVPLAAAALVTVPGTYLGAAAYLGLPAPDLPAPLMALLYGTAIVGAAFLLSWAAEAAQVDISAGLALALLALLAVLPEYAVDFVFTWTAGTTFGDTGSCTPPDGGEDACALALANMTGANRVLVGVGWPLVVLVAAVAVARRRRAGDGAAARAPRGEVRLSPAMSPEVVFLGIATLYSLHLPLRSSLTLVDCAVLVTVFVLYARRLAQAPAEDPDLIGTSRWLGEQPRRRRRTWVAAVFAVAALVILASAEHFAESLVETGTTLGVDEFLLVQWVAPLASEAPELIVACLYAARLRASDSLGTLLSSKVNQWTLLVGTIPLAFAISSTSFSGLPLDTQQRTELLLTAAQSLFAVSLLVGLRLTTGGAGALFVLFAVQFVGSIVLPADADRVLVLVLSGVYVALALARFALRARTTGRLARDGVVTPFDELEPAVT
;
A
#
# COMPACT_ATOMS: atom_id res chain seq x y z
N MET A 1 -3.76 0.58 45.59
CA MET A 1 -4.09 -0.07 44.31
C MET A 1 -3.10 0.43 43.26
N PRO A 2 -2.53 -0.41 42.40
CA PRO A 2 -1.69 0.08 41.32
C PRO A 2 -2.56 0.92 40.37
N ASP A 3 -2.07 2.10 40.02
CA ASP A 3 -2.71 3.06 39.13
C ASP A 3 -3.19 2.35 37.83
N PRO A 4 -4.50 2.33 37.53
CA PRO A 4 -5.04 1.69 36.31
C PRO A 4 -4.43 2.25 35.03
N ALA A 5 -3.83 3.45 35.06
CA ALA A 5 -3.08 4.02 33.95
C ALA A 5 -1.76 3.28 33.61
N ARG A 6 -1.31 2.31 34.43
CA ARG A 6 -0.02 1.64 34.24
C ARG A 6 -0.06 0.29 33.53
N ARG A 7 -1.17 -0.45 33.60
CA ARG A 7 -1.24 -1.81 33.03
C ARG A 7 -1.68 -1.79 31.57
N PRO A 8 -1.03 -2.55 30.67
CA PRO A 8 -1.48 -2.65 29.30
C PRO A 8 -2.90 -3.23 29.25
N PRO A 9 -3.78 -2.69 28.39
CA PRO A 9 -5.16 -3.15 28.30
C PRO A 9 -5.21 -4.57 27.72
N VAL A 10 -6.20 -5.36 28.14
CA VAL A 10 -6.37 -6.76 27.70
C VAL A 10 -6.37 -6.91 26.17
N PRO A 11 -7.02 -6.05 25.37
CA PRO A 11 -6.95 -6.13 23.91
C PRO A 11 -5.54 -5.99 23.35
N LEU A 12 -4.67 -5.19 23.96
CA LEU A 12 -3.27 -5.04 23.53
C LEU A 12 -2.51 -6.34 23.75
N ALA A 13 -2.64 -6.93 24.95
CA ALA A 13 -2.02 -8.20 25.28
C ALA A 13 -2.57 -9.35 24.43
N ALA A 14 -3.89 -9.39 24.21
CA ALA A 14 -4.53 -10.41 23.38
C ALA A 14 -4.07 -10.32 21.91
N ALA A 15 -4.02 -9.11 21.34
CA ALA A 15 -3.51 -8.92 19.98
C ALA A 15 -2.07 -9.41 19.86
N ALA A 16 -1.19 -9.02 20.80
CA ALA A 16 0.20 -9.47 20.82
C ALA A 16 0.36 -11.00 21.05
N LEU A 17 -0.48 -11.61 21.89
CA LEU A 17 -0.43 -13.06 22.13
C LEU A 17 -0.85 -13.85 20.90
N VAL A 18 -1.87 -13.36 20.18
CA VAL A 18 -2.37 -14.00 18.96
C VAL A 18 -1.33 -13.97 17.83
N THR A 19 -0.36 -13.04 17.85
CA THR A 19 0.72 -13.05 16.86
C THR A 19 1.79 -14.10 17.12
N VAL A 20 1.96 -14.54 18.38
CA VAL A 20 3.08 -15.40 18.79
C VAL A 20 3.23 -16.67 17.95
N PRO A 21 2.17 -17.45 17.66
CA PRO A 21 2.33 -18.71 16.92
C PRO A 21 2.88 -18.50 15.50
N GLY A 22 2.28 -17.59 14.73
CA GLY A 22 2.72 -17.29 13.36
C GLY A 22 4.13 -16.66 13.34
N THR A 23 4.40 -15.72 14.25
CA THR A 23 5.73 -15.11 14.35
C THR A 23 6.81 -16.11 14.74
N TYR A 24 6.53 -17.05 15.65
CA TYR A 24 7.47 -18.10 16.01
C TYR A 24 7.78 -19.00 14.81
N LEU A 25 6.75 -19.45 14.09
CA LEU A 25 6.93 -20.34 12.94
C LEU A 25 7.77 -19.69 11.84
N GLY A 26 7.50 -18.42 11.53
CA GLY A 26 8.25 -17.73 10.51
C GLY A 26 9.67 -17.35 10.94
N ALA A 27 9.84 -16.90 12.18
CA ALA A 27 11.19 -16.69 12.73
C ALA A 27 11.99 -18.00 12.78
N ALA A 28 11.33 -19.12 13.09
CA ALA A 28 11.97 -20.43 13.10
C ALA A 28 12.43 -20.85 11.69
N ALA A 29 11.63 -20.58 10.65
CA ALA A 29 12.00 -20.82 9.27
C ALA A 29 13.26 -20.02 8.87
N TYR A 30 13.31 -18.71 9.13
CA TYR A 30 14.48 -17.89 8.82
C TYR A 30 15.73 -18.27 9.61
N LEU A 31 15.58 -18.67 10.88
CA LEU A 31 16.70 -18.98 11.78
C LEU A 31 17.12 -20.46 11.74
N GLY A 32 16.45 -21.30 10.95
CA GLY A 32 16.68 -22.74 10.91
C GLY A 32 16.39 -23.45 12.24
N LEU A 33 15.45 -22.92 13.03
CA LEU A 33 15.03 -23.51 14.29
C LEU A 33 14.00 -24.63 14.04
N PRO A 34 13.92 -25.64 14.93
CA PRO A 34 12.92 -26.70 14.80
C PRO A 34 11.50 -26.12 14.92
N ALA A 35 10.70 -26.34 13.89
CA ALA A 35 9.28 -26.02 13.83
C ALA A 35 8.47 -27.28 13.50
N PRO A 36 7.21 -27.38 13.97
CA PRO A 36 6.33 -28.47 13.58
C PRO A 36 6.03 -28.39 12.08
N ASP A 37 6.05 -29.54 11.41
CA ASP A 37 5.59 -29.66 10.03
C ASP A 37 4.05 -29.67 10.02
N LEU A 38 3.47 -28.58 9.53
CA LEU A 38 2.03 -28.35 9.53
C LEU A 38 1.54 -28.17 8.09
N PRO A 39 0.34 -28.65 7.76
CA PRO A 39 -0.19 -28.50 6.40
C PRO A 39 -0.39 -27.03 6.03
N ALA A 40 -0.14 -26.69 4.77
CA ALA A 40 -0.16 -25.32 4.25
C ALA A 40 -1.41 -24.49 4.63
N PRO A 41 -2.65 -25.04 4.62
CA PRO A 41 -3.83 -24.28 5.05
C PRO A 41 -3.78 -23.82 6.51
N LEU A 42 -3.18 -24.64 7.39
CA LEU A 42 -3.01 -24.28 8.79
C LEU A 42 -1.89 -23.25 8.97
N MET A 43 -0.80 -23.37 8.21
CA MET A 43 0.27 -22.36 8.19
C MET A 43 -0.27 -21.01 7.73
N ALA A 44 -1.03 -20.98 6.62
CA ALA A 44 -1.69 -19.76 6.13
C ALA A 44 -2.61 -19.14 7.20
N LEU A 45 -3.37 -19.97 7.92
CA LEU A 45 -4.22 -19.48 9.01
C LEU A 45 -3.41 -18.87 10.15
N LEU A 46 -2.32 -19.51 10.59
CA LEU A 46 -1.49 -19.03 11.68
C LEU A 46 -0.77 -17.71 11.33
N TYR A 47 -0.17 -17.63 10.14
CA TYR A 47 0.45 -16.40 9.66
C TYR A 47 -0.58 -15.29 9.43
N GLY A 48 -1.70 -15.59 8.79
CA GLY A 48 -2.79 -14.63 8.59
C GLY A 48 -3.35 -14.09 9.91
N THR A 49 -3.50 -14.95 10.91
CA THR A 49 -3.93 -14.54 12.26
C THR A 49 -2.88 -13.63 12.92
N ALA A 50 -1.59 -13.91 12.74
CA ALA A 50 -0.52 -13.06 13.24
C ALA A 50 -0.50 -11.69 12.55
N ILE A 51 -0.71 -11.64 11.23
CA ILE A 51 -0.85 -10.40 10.47
C ILE A 51 -2.05 -9.58 10.96
N VAL A 52 -3.21 -10.21 11.22
CA VAL A 52 -4.37 -9.53 11.79
C VAL A 52 -4.07 -8.96 13.17
N GLY A 53 -3.37 -9.71 14.03
CA GLY A 53 -2.93 -9.21 15.33
C GLY A 53 -2.00 -8.01 15.21
N ALA A 54 -1.02 -8.07 14.31
CA ALA A 54 -0.12 -6.95 14.02
C ALA A 54 -0.86 -5.73 13.44
N ALA A 55 -1.88 -5.93 12.60
CA ALA A 55 -2.70 -4.86 12.05
C ALA A 55 -3.43 -4.07 13.17
N PHE A 56 -3.94 -4.75 14.20
CA PHE A 56 -4.51 -4.08 15.38
C PHE A 56 -3.46 -3.28 16.16
N LEU A 57 -2.28 -3.87 16.39
CA LEU A 57 -1.16 -3.20 17.06
C LEU A 57 -0.73 -1.93 16.31
N LEU A 58 -0.52 -2.04 14.99
CA LEU A 58 -0.19 -0.93 14.10
C LEU A 58 -1.25 0.16 14.13
N SER A 59 -2.53 -0.20 14.01
CA SER A 59 -3.64 0.77 14.05
C SER A 59 -3.67 1.54 15.38
N TRP A 60 -3.55 0.85 16.52
CA TRP A 60 -3.53 1.54 17.83
C TRP A 60 -2.29 2.40 18.03
N ALA A 61 -1.12 1.95 17.56
CA ALA A 61 0.11 2.74 17.63
C ALA A 61 0.02 3.99 16.74
N ALA A 62 -0.53 3.86 15.54
CA ALA A 62 -0.74 4.96 14.61
C ALA A 62 -1.71 6.00 15.18
N GLU A 63 -2.88 5.57 15.68
CA GLU A 63 -3.83 6.47 16.34
C GLU A 63 -3.17 7.22 17.51
N ALA A 64 -2.44 6.52 18.39
CA ALA A 64 -1.77 7.15 19.52
C ALA A 64 -0.60 8.07 19.13
N ALA A 65 0.05 7.80 18.00
CA ALA A 65 1.13 8.63 17.48
C ALA A 65 0.63 10.03 17.05
N GLN A 66 -0.64 10.15 16.66
CA GLN A 66 -1.26 11.43 16.23
C GLN A 66 -1.22 12.52 17.33
N VAL A 67 -1.03 12.13 18.60
CA VAL A 67 -0.83 13.06 19.72
C VAL A 67 0.54 13.76 19.67
N ASP A 68 1.54 13.15 19.03
CA ASP A 68 2.91 13.67 18.97
C ASP A 68 3.31 14.15 17.56
N ILE A 69 2.64 13.69 16.50
CA ILE A 69 2.90 14.01 15.09
C ILE A 69 1.58 14.20 14.32
N SER A 70 1.61 14.77 13.11
CA SER A 70 0.40 14.93 12.29
C SER A 70 -0.25 13.59 11.93
N ALA A 71 -1.58 13.59 11.74
CA ALA A 71 -2.27 12.37 11.33
C ALA A 71 -1.78 11.86 9.98
N GLY A 72 -1.54 12.75 9.02
CA GLY A 72 -0.92 12.39 7.74
C GLY A 72 0.42 11.67 7.93
N LEU A 73 1.33 12.20 8.77
CA LEU A 73 2.62 11.54 9.03
C LEU A 73 2.46 10.19 9.75
N ALA A 74 1.52 10.09 10.70
CA ALA A 74 1.23 8.83 11.38
C ALA A 74 0.68 7.77 10.39
N LEU A 75 -0.22 8.17 9.48
CA LEU A 75 -0.75 7.31 8.42
C LEU A 75 0.33 6.94 7.39
N ALA A 76 1.26 7.84 7.08
CA ALA A 76 2.38 7.55 6.19
C ALA A 76 3.37 6.55 6.79
N LEU A 77 3.68 6.67 8.09
CA LEU A 77 4.49 5.68 8.80
C LEU A 77 3.78 4.33 8.89
N LEU A 78 2.48 4.34 9.18
CA LEU A 78 1.64 3.14 9.18
C LEU A 78 1.67 2.45 7.82
N ALA A 79 1.43 3.20 6.75
CA ALA A 79 1.43 2.72 5.37
C ALA A 79 2.79 2.13 5.00
N LEU A 80 3.90 2.86 5.24
CA LEU A 80 5.25 2.38 4.98
C LEU A 80 5.57 1.08 5.70
N LEU A 81 5.18 0.95 6.98
CA LEU A 81 5.41 -0.27 7.75
C LEU A 81 4.56 -1.45 7.27
N ALA A 82 3.32 -1.18 6.87
CA ALA A 82 2.40 -2.22 6.41
C ALA A 82 2.84 -2.86 5.07
N VAL A 83 3.55 -2.11 4.24
CA VAL A 83 4.07 -2.58 2.94
C VAL A 83 5.55 -3.01 2.98
N LEU A 84 6.16 -3.11 4.17
CA LEU A 84 7.53 -3.60 4.28
C LEU A 84 7.78 -4.97 3.62
N PRO A 85 6.86 -5.96 3.70
CA PRO A 85 7.03 -7.22 2.99
C PRO A 85 7.20 -7.04 1.49
N GLU A 86 6.42 -6.14 0.90
CA GLU A 86 6.48 -5.81 -0.52
C GLU A 86 7.86 -5.25 -0.88
N TYR A 87 8.39 -4.31 -0.08
CA TYR A 87 9.75 -3.79 -0.27
C TYR A 87 10.82 -4.89 -0.19
N ALA A 88 10.66 -5.83 0.75
CA ALA A 88 11.62 -6.91 0.94
C ALA A 88 11.65 -7.82 -0.29
N VAL A 89 10.48 -8.28 -0.75
CA VAL A 89 10.33 -9.14 -1.93
C VAL A 89 10.87 -8.44 -3.18
N ASP A 90 10.48 -7.19 -3.40
CA ASP A 90 10.87 -6.43 -4.57
C ASP A 90 12.40 -6.17 -4.61
N PHE A 91 13.01 -5.92 -3.45
CA PHE A 91 14.45 -5.80 -3.32
C PHE A 91 15.18 -7.14 -3.51
N VAL A 92 14.62 -8.27 -3.10
CA VAL A 92 15.21 -9.59 -3.37
C VAL A 92 15.21 -9.87 -4.87
N PHE A 93 14.09 -9.64 -5.58
CA PHE A 93 14.05 -9.77 -7.04
C PHE A 93 15.03 -8.82 -7.72
N THR A 94 15.04 -7.56 -7.30
CA THR A 94 15.96 -6.55 -7.87
C THR A 94 17.43 -6.88 -7.60
N TRP A 95 17.75 -7.41 -6.42
CA TRP A 95 19.10 -7.81 -6.05
C TRP A 95 19.57 -8.99 -6.89
N THR A 96 18.71 -10.00 -7.04
CA THR A 96 18.97 -11.18 -7.89
C THR A 96 19.16 -10.77 -9.36
N ALA A 97 18.35 -9.83 -9.83
CA ALA A 97 18.48 -9.26 -11.17
C ALA A 97 19.84 -8.55 -11.35
N GLY A 98 20.25 -7.75 -10.37
CA GLY A 98 21.53 -7.05 -10.41
C GLY A 98 22.73 -7.98 -10.33
N THR A 99 22.73 -8.99 -9.46
CA THR A 99 23.82 -9.97 -9.39
C THR A 99 23.96 -10.74 -10.70
N THR A 100 22.84 -11.22 -11.26
CA THR A 100 22.81 -11.93 -12.54
C THR A 100 23.35 -11.06 -13.68
N PHE A 101 22.93 -9.78 -13.71
CA PHE A 101 23.41 -8.82 -14.69
C PHE A 101 24.90 -8.49 -14.52
N GLY A 102 25.38 -8.35 -13.28
CA GLY A 102 26.80 -8.11 -12.98
C GLY A 102 27.69 -9.25 -13.45
N ASP A 103 27.22 -10.49 -13.30
CA ASP A 103 27.99 -11.70 -13.66
C ASP A 103 27.96 -12.00 -15.17
N THR A 104 26.83 -11.76 -15.83
CA THR A 104 26.58 -12.23 -17.21
C THR A 104 26.42 -11.13 -18.25
N GLY A 105 26.23 -9.87 -17.82
CA GLY A 105 25.85 -8.75 -18.67
C GLY A 105 24.39 -8.80 -19.15
N SER A 106 23.58 -9.76 -18.68
CA SER A 106 22.17 -9.93 -19.00
C SER A 106 21.34 -10.22 -17.75
N CYS A 107 20.06 -9.86 -17.76
CA CYS A 107 19.14 -10.22 -16.68
C CYS A 107 18.58 -11.65 -16.85
N THR A 108 18.82 -12.29 -17.99
CA THR A 108 18.42 -13.67 -18.25
C THR A 108 19.47 -14.63 -17.68
N PRO A 109 19.09 -15.60 -16.83
CA PRO A 109 20.01 -16.60 -16.32
C PRO A 109 20.66 -17.43 -17.44
N PRO A 110 21.94 -17.85 -17.31
CA PRO A 110 22.65 -18.64 -18.33
C PRO A 110 21.98 -19.97 -18.67
N ASP A 111 21.31 -20.58 -17.70
CA ASP A 111 20.71 -21.92 -17.83
C ASP A 111 19.34 -21.90 -18.51
N GLY A 112 18.86 -20.72 -18.94
CA GLY A 112 17.51 -20.51 -19.44
C GLY A 112 16.51 -20.42 -18.29
N GLY A 113 15.83 -19.29 -18.18
CA GLY A 113 14.88 -18.99 -17.11
C GLY A 113 14.19 -17.65 -17.36
N GLU A 114 13.29 -17.28 -16.46
CA GLU A 114 12.62 -15.97 -16.53
C GLU A 114 13.63 -14.82 -16.35
N ASP A 115 13.38 -13.72 -17.05
CA ASP A 115 14.20 -12.52 -16.94
C ASP A 115 14.03 -11.91 -15.53
N ALA A 116 15.10 -11.91 -14.74
CA ALA A 116 15.05 -11.44 -13.36
C ALA A 116 14.72 -9.93 -13.26
N CYS A 117 15.09 -9.14 -14.26
CA CYS A 117 14.73 -7.73 -14.35
C CYS A 117 13.23 -7.57 -14.65
N ALA A 118 12.65 -8.47 -15.45
CA ALA A 118 11.22 -8.52 -15.70
C ALA A 118 10.43 -8.87 -14.42
N LEU A 119 10.93 -9.78 -13.59
CA LEU A 119 10.27 -10.17 -12.33
C LEU A 119 10.17 -9.02 -11.33
N ALA A 120 11.26 -8.28 -11.12
CA ALA A 120 11.25 -7.11 -10.22
C ALA A 120 10.21 -6.07 -10.66
N LEU A 121 10.12 -5.76 -11.96
CA LEU A 121 9.15 -4.80 -12.47
C LEU A 121 7.71 -5.34 -12.48
N ALA A 122 7.53 -6.63 -12.75
CA ALA A 122 6.23 -7.27 -12.74
C ALA A 122 5.63 -7.24 -11.32
N ASN A 123 6.43 -7.55 -10.30
CA ASN A 123 6.03 -7.48 -8.91
C ASN A 123 5.61 -6.05 -8.53
N MET A 124 6.52 -5.08 -8.73
CA MET A 124 6.29 -3.67 -8.44
C MET A 124 5.04 -3.10 -9.13
N THR A 125 4.86 -3.35 -10.43
CA THR A 125 3.70 -2.86 -11.18
C THR A 125 2.42 -3.60 -10.83
N GLY A 126 2.50 -4.89 -10.49
CA GLY A 126 1.40 -5.72 -10.00
C GLY A 126 0.84 -5.18 -8.69
N ALA A 127 1.68 -5.04 -7.67
CA ALA A 127 1.32 -4.51 -6.35
C ALA A 127 0.60 -3.16 -6.45
N ASN A 128 1.17 -2.22 -7.22
CA ASN A 128 0.59 -0.89 -7.41
C ASN A 128 -0.78 -0.92 -8.10
N ARG A 129 -0.99 -1.84 -9.05
CA ARG A 129 -2.29 -2.00 -9.73
C ARG A 129 -3.32 -2.70 -8.88
N VAL A 130 -2.92 -3.70 -8.09
CA VAL A 130 -3.80 -4.41 -7.17
C VAL A 130 -4.27 -3.49 -6.05
N LEU A 131 -3.38 -2.66 -5.49
CA LEU A 131 -3.74 -1.68 -4.46
C LEU A 131 -4.84 -0.72 -4.94
N VAL A 132 -4.72 -0.19 -6.16
CA VAL A 132 -5.69 0.76 -6.74
C VAL A 132 -6.93 0.06 -7.31
N GLY A 133 -6.75 -1.08 -7.97
CA GLY A 133 -7.81 -1.83 -8.66
C GLY A 133 -8.67 -2.69 -7.74
N VAL A 134 -8.10 -3.18 -6.63
CA VAL A 134 -8.78 -4.05 -5.66
C VAL A 134 -8.85 -3.41 -4.29
N GLY A 135 -7.72 -2.92 -3.75
CA GLY A 135 -7.64 -2.36 -2.40
C GLY A 135 -8.58 -1.17 -2.18
N TRP A 136 -8.50 -0.14 -3.04
CA TRP A 136 -9.36 1.05 -2.91
C TRP A 136 -10.85 0.71 -3.07
N PRO A 137 -11.28 -0.08 -4.08
CA PRO A 137 -12.67 -0.48 -4.20
C PRO A 137 -13.18 -1.34 -3.05
N LEU A 138 -12.34 -2.24 -2.52
CA LEU A 138 -12.68 -3.05 -1.35
C LEU A 138 -12.94 -2.17 -0.13
N VAL A 139 -12.08 -1.18 0.14
CA VAL A 139 -12.29 -0.24 1.26
C VAL A 139 -13.58 0.55 1.10
N VAL A 140 -13.88 1.04 -0.11
CA VAL A 140 -15.14 1.75 -0.38
C VAL A 140 -16.34 0.84 -0.17
N LEU A 141 -16.25 -0.44 -0.57
CA LEU A 141 -17.29 -1.45 -0.34
C LEU A 141 -17.48 -1.71 1.16
N VAL A 142 -16.40 -1.95 1.92
CA VAL A 142 -16.45 -2.18 3.37
C VAL A 142 -17.06 -0.98 4.09
N ALA A 143 -16.64 0.25 3.74
CA ALA A 143 -17.20 1.47 4.28
C ALA A 143 -18.71 1.60 3.98
N ALA A 144 -19.12 1.33 2.74
CA ALA A 144 -20.53 1.37 2.34
C ALA A 144 -21.38 0.34 3.10
N VAL A 145 -20.88 -0.89 3.27
CA VAL A 145 -21.54 -1.96 4.03
C VAL A 145 -21.62 -1.61 5.52
N ALA A 146 -20.55 -1.09 6.11
CA ALA A 146 -20.50 -0.69 7.52
C ALA A 146 -21.51 0.43 7.82
N VAL A 147 -21.55 1.47 6.98
CA VAL A 147 -22.53 2.56 7.06
C VAL A 147 -23.96 2.03 6.91
N ALA A 148 -24.21 1.14 5.94
CA ALA A 148 -25.53 0.57 5.72
C ALA A 148 -26.02 -0.27 6.91
N ARG A 149 -25.16 -1.13 7.48
CA ARG A 149 -25.48 -1.97 8.63
C ARG A 149 -25.78 -1.13 9.87
N ARG A 150 -24.92 -0.17 10.20
CA ARG A 150 -25.08 0.67 11.41
C ARG A 150 -26.28 1.61 11.32
N ARG A 151 -26.61 2.12 10.12
CA ARG A 151 -27.85 2.87 9.91
C ARG A 151 -29.11 2.05 10.16
N ARG A 152 -29.14 0.79 9.71
CA ARG A 152 -30.25 -0.12 10.00
C ARG A 152 -30.38 -0.38 11.50
N ALA A 153 -29.26 -0.34 12.23
CA ALA A 153 -29.23 -0.45 13.69
C ALA A 153 -29.53 0.87 14.43
N GLY A 154 -29.88 1.96 13.72
CA GLY A 154 -30.23 3.24 14.34
C GLY A 154 -29.03 4.08 14.85
N ASP A 155 -27.80 3.76 14.43
CA ASP A 155 -26.61 4.50 14.85
C ASP A 155 -26.59 5.94 14.27
N GLY A 156 -26.60 6.93 15.16
CA GLY A 156 -26.59 8.36 14.81
C GLY A 156 -25.31 8.83 14.11
N ALA A 157 -24.16 8.21 14.39
CA ALA A 157 -22.91 8.51 13.69
C ALA A 157 -22.99 8.03 12.24
N ALA A 158 -23.54 6.83 12.03
CA ALA A 158 -23.76 6.30 10.69
C ALA A 158 -24.81 7.11 9.91
N ALA A 159 -25.83 7.68 10.57
CA ALA A 159 -26.82 8.55 9.93
C ALA A 159 -26.18 9.78 9.25
N ARG A 160 -25.12 10.35 9.83
CA ARG A 160 -24.40 11.52 9.31
C ARG A 160 -23.36 11.19 8.23
N ALA A 161 -22.92 9.93 8.12
CA ALA A 161 -21.92 9.52 7.15
C ALA A 161 -22.39 9.71 5.68
N PRO A 162 -21.54 10.15 4.74
CA PRO A 162 -21.91 10.28 3.33
C PRO A 162 -22.41 8.95 2.73
N ARG A 163 -23.39 9.01 1.82
CA ARG A 163 -23.84 7.83 1.04
C ARG A 163 -23.04 7.73 -0.25
N GLY A 164 -22.51 6.54 -0.52
CA GLY A 164 -21.95 6.21 -1.83
C GLY A 164 -20.63 6.90 -2.16
N GLU A 165 -19.97 7.51 -1.17
CA GLU A 165 -18.64 8.11 -1.32
C GLU A 165 -17.85 8.04 0.00
N VAL A 166 -16.53 7.96 -0.14
CA VAL A 166 -15.55 8.15 0.95
C VAL A 166 -14.90 9.51 0.74
N ARG A 167 -14.92 10.37 1.76
CA ARG A 167 -14.31 11.71 1.72
C ARG A 167 -12.95 11.66 2.42
N LEU A 168 -11.97 12.33 1.82
CA LEU A 168 -10.66 12.58 2.38
C LEU A 168 -10.69 13.93 3.11
N SER A 169 -9.98 14.02 4.23
CA SER A 169 -9.66 15.30 4.88
C SER A 169 -8.93 16.23 3.91
N PRO A 170 -9.19 17.55 3.93
CA PRO A 170 -8.37 18.55 3.24
C PRO A 170 -6.88 18.46 3.53
N ALA A 171 -6.52 18.03 4.74
CA ALA A 171 -5.14 17.78 5.15
C ALA A 171 -4.44 16.71 4.29
N MET A 172 -5.20 15.86 3.59
CA MET A 172 -4.67 14.83 2.67
C MET A 172 -4.54 15.32 1.21
N SER A 173 -4.64 16.63 0.97
CA SER A 173 -4.34 17.21 -0.34
C SER A 173 -2.91 16.92 -0.83
N PRO A 174 -1.86 16.98 0.02
CA PRO A 174 -0.49 16.66 -0.39
C PRO A 174 -0.38 15.29 -1.04
N GLU A 175 -0.98 14.25 -0.46
CA GLU A 175 -0.94 12.88 -0.94
C GLU A 175 -1.43 12.78 -2.40
N VAL A 176 -2.59 13.38 -2.70
CA VAL A 176 -3.15 13.35 -4.06
C VAL A 176 -2.25 14.11 -5.04
N VAL A 177 -1.68 15.23 -4.62
CA VAL A 177 -0.82 16.06 -5.48
C VAL A 177 0.53 15.39 -5.74
N PHE A 178 1.19 14.88 -4.71
CA PHE A 178 2.47 14.19 -4.85
C PHE A 178 2.33 12.87 -5.62
N LEU A 179 1.22 12.14 -5.46
CA LEU A 179 0.90 11.01 -6.34
C LEU A 179 0.72 11.47 -7.79
N GLY A 180 0.05 12.61 -8.01
CA GLY A 180 -0.09 13.23 -9.33
C GLY A 180 1.26 13.60 -9.96
N ILE A 181 2.15 14.24 -9.20
CA ILE A 181 3.51 14.60 -9.66
C ILE A 181 4.31 13.36 -10.04
N ALA A 182 4.33 12.35 -9.16
CA ALA A 182 4.99 11.08 -9.40
C ALA A 182 4.44 10.36 -10.64
N THR A 183 3.12 10.41 -10.83
CA THR A 183 2.44 9.83 -11.99
C THR A 183 2.79 10.54 -13.29
N LEU A 184 2.78 11.88 -13.29
CA LEU A 184 3.16 12.67 -14.46
C LEU A 184 4.61 12.41 -14.87
N TYR A 185 5.51 12.28 -13.89
CA TYR A 185 6.86 11.81 -14.16
C TYR A 185 6.80 10.40 -14.73
N SER A 186 6.16 9.44 -14.07
CA SER A 186 6.18 8.03 -14.48
C SER A 186 5.67 7.74 -15.90
N LEU A 187 4.82 8.60 -16.47
CA LEU A 187 4.36 8.48 -17.87
C LEU A 187 5.50 8.56 -18.91
N HIS A 188 6.67 9.11 -18.56
CA HIS A 188 7.82 9.14 -19.47
C HIS A 188 8.70 7.88 -19.39
N LEU A 189 8.61 7.09 -18.31
CA LEU A 189 9.46 5.91 -18.08
C LEU A 189 9.30 4.83 -19.16
N PRO A 190 8.08 4.50 -19.65
CA PRO A 190 7.89 3.54 -20.74
C PRO A 190 8.60 3.89 -22.05
N LEU A 191 8.98 5.15 -22.25
CA LEU A 191 9.67 5.61 -23.46
C LEU A 191 11.18 5.29 -23.43
N ARG A 192 11.70 4.83 -22.29
CA ARG A 192 13.13 4.57 -22.07
C ARG A 192 13.43 3.08 -22.01
N SER A 193 14.70 2.74 -22.15
CA SER A 193 15.20 1.35 -22.12
C SER A 193 15.71 0.90 -20.75
N SER A 194 15.73 1.78 -19.76
CA SER A 194 16.11 1.45 -18.39
C SER A 194 15.52 2.44 -17.40
N LEU A 195 15.33 1.99 -16.15
CA LEU A 195 15.16 2.86 -14.99
C LEU A 195 16.54 3.22 -14.43
N THR A 196 16.87 4.49 -14.39
CA THR A 196 18.21 5.00 -14.10
C THR A 196 18.33 5.53 -12.68
N LEU A 197 19.56 5.78 -12.23
CA LEU A 197 19.81 6.49 -10.97
C LEU A 197 19.27 7.94 -10.98
N VAL A 198 19.05 8.54 -12.16
CA VAL A 198 18.36 9.83 -12.25
C VAL A 198 16.88 9.68 -11.87
N ASP A 199 16.23 8.59 -12.29
CA ASP A 199 14.84 8.30 -11.90
C ASP A 199 14.73 8.06 -10.40
N CYS A 200 15.72 7.35 -9.83
CA CYS A 200 15.88 7.24 -8.38
C CYS A 200 15.90 8.62 -7.72
N ALA A 201 16.83 9.48 -8.15
CA ALA A 201 16.99 10.81 -7.56
C ALA A 201 15.68 11.63 -7.64
N VAL A 202 14.98 11.59 -8.78
CA VAL A 202 13.73 12.33 -8.95
C VAL A 202 12.61 11.77 -8.06
N LEU A 203 12.33 10.47 -8.13
CA LEU A 203 11.23 9.85 -7.41
C LEU A 203 11.43 9.87 -5.89
N VAL A 204 12.66 9.62 -5.42
CA VAL A 204 13.00 9.75 -3.99
C VAL A 204 12.88 11.21 -3.55
N THR A 205 13.27 12.19 -4.38
CA THR A 205 13.08 13.61 -4.06
C THR A 205 11.59 13.96 -3.93
N VAL A 206 10.73 13.46 -4.82
CA VAL A 206 9.27 13.63 -4.73
C VAL A 206 8.75 13.08 -3.39
N PHE A 207 9.20 11.88 -2.99
CA PHE A 207 8.83 11.31 -1.69
C PHE A 207 9.34 12.12 -0.49
N VAL A 208 10.59 12.59 -0.52
CA VAL A 208 11.16 13.41 0.56
C VAL A 208 10.42 14.73 0.70
N LEU A 209 10.06 15.36 -0.41
CA LEU A 209 9.25 16.59 -0.41
C LEU A 209 7.84 16.33 0.14
N TYR A 210 7.22 15.20 -0.23
CA TYR A 210 5.95 14.74 0.34
C TYR A 210 6.05 14.55 1.87
N ALA A 211 7.02 13.77 2.34
CA ALA A 211 7.22 13.50 3.76
C ALA A 211 7.51 14.79 4.55
N ARG A 212 8.33 15.69 3.98
CA ARG A 212 8.60 17.01 4.56
C ARG A 212 7.35 17.86 4.65
N ARG A 213 6.47 17.80 3.64
CA ARG A 213 5.19 18.51 3.64
C ARG A 213 4.27 17.97 4.74
N LEU A 214 4.17 16.64 4.88
CA LEU A 214 3.38 16.00 5.94
C LEU A 214 3.87 16.31 7.35
N ALA A 215 5.19 16.40 7.54
CA ALA A 215 5.81 16.73 8.82
C ALA A 215 5.55 18.19 9.27
N GLN A 216 5.08 19.06 8.38
CA GLN A 216 4.71 20.44 8.71
C GLN A 216 3.27 20.58 9.19
N ALA A 217 2.43 19.56 9.01
CA ALA A 217 1.08 19.58 9.57
C ALA A 217 1.14 19.54 11.11
N PRO A 218 0.26 20.27 11.80
CA PRO A 218 0.18 20.20 13.25
C PRO A 218 -0.21 18.79 13.71
N ALA A 219 0.16 18.45 14.94
CA ALA A 219 -0.41 17.29 15.61
C ALA A 219 -1.91 17.53 15.83
N GLU A 220 -2.71 16.48 15.72
CA GLU A 220 -4.15 16.55 15.93
C GLU A 220 -4.49 16.25 17.40
N ASP A 221 -5.72 16.57 17.81
CA ASP A 221 -6.30 16.04 19.04
C ASP A 221 -7.22 14.85 18.67
N PRO A 222 -6.65 13.65 18.48
CA PRO A 222 -7.43 12.51 18.02
C PRO A 222 -8.44 12.06 19.08
N ASP A 223 -9.66 11.72 18.65
CA ASP A 223 -10.62 11.03 19.52
C ASP A 223 -10.18 9.57 19.73
N LEU A 224 -9.26 9.40 20.69
CA LEU A 224 -8.71 8.09 21.02
C LEU A 224 -9.70 7.28 21.84
N ILE A 225 -9.82 5.98 21.55
CA ILE A 225 -10.74 5.08 22.25
C ILE A 225 -10.03 3.78 22.61
N GLY A 226 -10.25 3.29 23.83
CA GLY A 226 -9.74 1.98 24.26
C GLY A 226 -8.22 1.91 24.30
N THR A 227 -7.62 1.00 23.54
CA THR A 227 -6.16 0.76 23.55
C THR A 227 -5.36 1.96 23.07
N SER A 228 -5.81 2.65 22.01
CA SER A 228 -5.12 3.84 21.51
C SER A 228 -5.20 5.00 22.50
N ARG A 229 -6.33 5.13 23.23
CA ARG A 229 -6.46 6.07 24.36
C ARG A 229 -5.45 5.80 25.45
N TRP A 230 -5.35 4.54 25.88
CA TRP A 230 -4.39 4.15 26.89
C TRP A 230 -2.94 4.46 26.48
N LEU A 231 -2.58 4.27 25.21
CA LEU A 231 -1.26 4.64 24.68
C LEU A 231 -1.07 6.17 24.64
N GLY A 232 -2.05 6.92 24.13
CA GLY A 232 -1.98 8.37 23.91
C GLY A 232 -1.98 9.20 25.20
N GLU A 233 -2.66 8.73 26.24
CA GLU A 233 -2.74 9.42 27.55
C GLU A 233 -1.49 9.22 28.42
N GLN A 234 -0.52 8.40 27.99
CA GLN A 234 0.73 8.21 28.74
C GLN A 234 1.58 9.49 28.79
N PRO A 235 2.41 9.68 29.84
CA PRO A 235 3.39 10.76 29.87
C PRO A 235 4.31 10.69 28.66
N ARG A 236 4.62 11.84 28.05
CA ARG A 236 5.29 11.99 26.74
C ARG A 236 6.44 10.99 26.48
N ARG A 237 7.37 10.82 27.43
CA ARG A 237 8.49 9.86 27.27
C ARG A 237 7.99 8.42 27.18
N ARG A 238 7.12 8.02 28.11
CA ARG A 238 6.55 6.67 28.18
C ARG A 238 5.65 6.39 26.98
N ARG A 239 4.85 7.37 26.53
CA ARG A 239 4.04 7.27 25.31
C ARG A 239 4.92 6.94 24.10
N ARG A 240 5.95 7.76 23.85
CA ARG A 240 6.85 7.56 22.70
C ARG A 240 7.53 6.21 22.72
N THR A 241 8.01 5.77 23.89
CA THR A 241 8.59 4.42 24.03
C THR A 241 7.58 3.33 23.74
N TRP A 242 6.34 3.43 24.25
CA TRP A 242 5.29 2.45 23.96
C TRP A 242 4.90 2.43 22.49
N VAL A 243 4.62 3.59 21.90
CA VAL A 243 4.25 3.69 20.48
C VAL A 243 5.36 3.12 19.61
N ALA A 244 6.62 3.48 19.85
CA ALA A 244 7.76 2.93 19.12
C ALA A 244 7.91 1.41 19.32
N ALA A 245 7.74 0.91 20.55
CA ALA A 245 7.82 -0.52 20.83
C ALA A 245 6.69 -1.31 20.16
N VAL A 246 5.44 -0.81 20.19
CA VAL A 246 4.30 -1.45 19.54
C VAL A 246 4.46 -1.45 18.02
N PHE A 247 4.93 -0.34 17.43
CA PHE A 247 5.29 -0.31 16.00
C PHE A 247 6.38 -1.33 15.67
N ALA A 248 7.45 -1.39 16.45
CA ALA A 248 8.55 -2.33 16.23
C ALA A 248 8.08 -3.79 16.33
N VAL A 249 7.29 -4.13 17.36
CA VAL A 249 6.72 -5.48 17.51
C VAL A 249 5.84 -5.82 16.31
N ALA A 250 4.94 -4.93 15.90
CA ALA A 250 4.06 -5.21 14.78
C ALA A 250 4.81 -5.34 13.45
N ALA A 251 5.84 -4.52 13.22
CA ALA A 251 6.73 -4.64 12.06
C ALA A 251 7.48 -5.98 12.05
N LEU A 252 8.03 -6.41 13.19
CA LEU A 252 8.69 -7.71 13.32
C LEU A 252 7.75 -8.88 13.06
N VAL A 253 6.50 -8.82 13.56
CA VAL A 253 5.49 -9.83 13.28
C VAL A 253 5.20 -9.91 11.78
N ILE A 254 5.01 -8.77 11.13
CA ILE A 254 4.71 -8.69 9.68
C ILE A 254 5.88 -9.25 8.88
N LEU A 255 7.11 -8.82 9.16
CA LEU A 255 8.32 -9.31 8.50
C LEU A 255 8.50 -10.82 8.68
N ALA A 256 8.22 -11.35 9.88
CA ALA A 256 8.33 -12.78 10.14
C ALA A 256 7.19 -13.61 9.49
N SER A 257 6.05 -13.01 9.14
CA SER A 257 4.84 -13.78 8.77
C SER A 257 4.39 -13.60 7.32
N ALA A 258 4.67 -12.45 6.69
CA ALA A 258 4.04 -12.07 5.43
C ALA A 258 4.49 -12.92 4.23
N GLU A 259 5.79 -13.20 4.10
CA GLU A 259 6.32 -14.07 3.03
C GLU A 259 5.74 -15.48 3.15
N HIS A 260 5.88 -16.09 4.33
CA HIS A 260 5.36 -17.44 4.56
C HIS A 260 3.83 -17.52 4.50
N PHE A 261 3.10 -16.43 4.78
CA PHE A 261 1.67 -16.35 4.54
C PHE A 261 1.35 -16.49 3.05
N ALA A 262 2.08 -15.76 2.19
CA ALA A 262 1.92 -15.85 0.75
C ALA A 262 2.27 -17.25 0.23
N GLU A 263 3.42 -17.80 0.62
CA GLU A 263 3.84 -19.16 0.27
C GLU A 263 2.80 -20.21 0.67
N SER A 264 2.30 -20.13 1.91
CA SER A 264 1.29 -21.06 2.42
C SER A 264 -0.04 -20.96 1.67
N LEU A 265 -0.42 -19.76 1.20
CA LEU A 265 -1.62 -19.56 0.37
C LEU A 265 -1.44 -20.14 -1.04
N VAL A 266 -0.27 -19.96 -1.63
CA VAL A 266 0.07 -20.57 -2.93
C VAL A 266 0.05 -22.08 -2.80
N GLU A 267 0.77 -22.65 -1.84
CA GLU A 267 0.79 -24.11 -1.62
C GLU A 267 -0.61 -24.66 -1.34
N THR A 268 -1.41 -23.96 -0.52
CA THR A 268 -2.82 -24.30 -0.31
C THR A 268 -3.61 -24.33 -1.63
N GLY A 269 -3.48 -23.30 -2.47
CA GLY A 269 -4.13 -23.24 -3.77
C GLY A 269 -3.71 -24.40 -4.69
N THR A 270 -2.42 -24.72 -4.72
CA THR A 270 -1.87 -25.82 -5.52
C THR A 270 -2.42 -27.17 -5.07
N THR A 271 -2.52 -27.41 -3.75
CA THR A 271 -3.15 -28.64 -3.21
C THR A 271 -4.65 -28.74 -3.54
N LEU A 272 -5.32 -27.61 -3.77
CA LEU A 272 -6.72 -27.54 -4.19
C LEU A 272 -6.88 -27.64 -5.72
N GLY A 273 -5.79 -27.80 -6.47
CA GLY A 273 -5.81 -27.93 -7.93
C GLY A 273 -5.95 -26.61 -8.69
N VAL A 274 -5.64 -25.47 -8.03
CA VAL A 274 -5.54 -24.18 -8.71
C VAL A 274 -4.18 -24.08 -9.40
N ASP A 275 -4.17 -23.52 -10.60
CA ASP A 275 -2.96 -23.31 -11.39
C ASP A 275 -1.94 -22.42 -10.66
N GLU A 276 -0.69 -22.88 -10.61
CA GLU A 276 0.40 -22.24 -9.86
C GLU A 276 0.72 -20.84 -10.38
N PHE A 277 0.65 -20.64 -11.70
CA PHE A 277 0.89 -19.33 -12.31
C PHE A 277 -0.17 -18.31 -11.86
N LEU A 278 -1.45 -18.70 -11.79
CA LEU A 278 -2.50 -17.84 -11.22
C LEU A 278 -2.27 -17.50 -9.75
N LEU A 279 -1.77 -18.45 -8.96
CA LEU A 279 -1.51 -18.25 -7.54
C LEU A 279 -0.33 -17.30 -7.32
N VAL A 280 0.77 -17.49 -8.04
CA VAL A 280 1.97 -16.64 -7.94
C VAL A 280 1.69 -15.24 -8.48
N GLN A 281 0.98 -15.10 -9.60
CA GLN A 281 0.75 -13.79 -10.21
C GLN A 281 -0.26 -12.93 -9.43
N TRP A 282 -1.23 -13.56 -8.76
CA TRP A 282 -2.38 -12.82 -8.21
C TRP A 282 -2.63 -13.05 -6.73
N VAL A 283 -2.41 -14.26 -6.22
CA VAL A 283 -2.58 -14.54 -4.80
C VAL A 283 -1.37 -14.07 -4.01
N ALA A 284 -0.15 -14.26 -4.51
CA ALA A 284 1.05 -13.82 -3.79
C ALA A 284 1.11 -12.28 -3.61
N PRO A 285 0.86 -11.43 -4.63
CA PRO A 285 0.84 -9.98 -4.44
C PRO A 285 -0.34 -9.51 -3.58
N LEU A 286 -1.50 -10.17 -3.67
CA LEU A 286 -2.62 -9.87 -2.79
C LEU A 286 -2.30 -10.23 -1.32
N ALA A 287 -1.52 -11.29 -1.11
CA ALA A 287 -1.08 -11.74 0.20
C ALA A 287 0.03 -10.86 0.79
N SER A 288 0.99 -10.39 -0.02
CA SER A 288 2.04 -9.46 0.42
C SER A 288 1.46 -8.10 0.83
N GLU A 289 0.39 -7.67 0.17
CA GLU A 289 -0.38 -6.46 0.48
C GLU A 289 -1.43 -6.66 1.58
N ALA A 290 -1.69 -7.90 2.02
CA ALA A 290 -2.75 -8.21 2.97
C ALA A 290 -2.64 -7.46 4.31
N PRO A 291 -1.44 -7.27 4.94
CA PRO A 291 -1.33 -6.49 6.17
C PRO A 291 -1.92 -5.09 6.03
N GLU A 292 -1.63 -4.41 4.91
CA GLU A 292 -2.14 -3.07 4.63
C GLU A 292 -3.65 -3.09 4.39
N LEU A 293 -4.14 -3.97 3.51
CA LEU A 293 -5.58 -4.06 3.20
C LEU A 293 -6.41 -4.37 4.46
N ILE A 294 -5.91 -5.22 5.36
CA ILE A 294 -6.57 -5.54 6.63
C ILE A 294 -6.68 -4.30 7.51
N VAL A 295 -5.58 -3.54 7.71
CA VAL A 295 -5.59 -2.29 8.49
C VAL A 295 -6.58 -1.29 7.91
N ALA A 296 -6.56 -1.08 6.59
CA ALA A 296 -7.47 -0.17 5.93
C ALA A 296 -8.94 -0.62 6.10
N CYS A 297 -9.23 -1.91 5.94
CA CYS A 297 -10.57 -2.47 6.16
C CYS A 297 -11.04 -2.33 7.62
N LEU A 298 -10.14 -2.45 8.61
CA LEU A 298 -10.47 -2.21 10.02
C LEU A 298 -10.91 -0.77 10.27
N TYR A 299 -10.22 0.22 9.68
CA TYR A 299 -10.65 1.62 9.75
C TYR A 299 -12.01 1.85 9.08
N ALA A 300 -12.20 1.30 7.88
CA ALA A 300 -13.47 1.41 7.15
C ALA A 300 -14.65 0.81 7.96
N ALA A 301 -14.46 -0.36 8.56
CA ALA A 301 -15.47 -1.03 9.39
C ALA A 301 -15.80 -0.25 10.68
N ARG A 302 -14.87 0.57 11.17
CA ARG A 302 -15.02 1.46 12.33
C ARG A 302 -15.65 2.82 11.99
N LEU A 303 -16.13 3.02 10.75
CA LEU A 303 -16.61 4.31 10.24
C LEU A 303 -15.53 5.40 10.11
N ARG A 304 -14.24 5.01 10.14
CA ARG A 304 -13.10 5.90 9.88
C ARG A 304 -12.67 5.83 8.42
N ALA A 305 -13.63 6.05 7.50
CA ALA A 305 -13.40 5.84 6.07
C ALA A 305 -12.36 6.81 5.47
N SER A 306 -12.24 8.03 6.01
CA SER A 306 -11.21 8.99 5.63
C SER A 306 -9.81 8.43 5.89
N ASP A 307 -9.56 7.96 7.12
CA ASP A 307 -8.25 7.41 7.52
C ASP A 307 -7.92 6.11 6.80
N SER A 308 -8.96 5.31 6.51
CA SER A 308 -8.86 4.09 5.70
C SER A 308 -8.33 4.40 4.29
N LEU A 309 -9.00 5.28 3.55
CA LEU A 309 -8.57 5.66 2.21
C LEU A 309 -7.27 6.47 2.25
N GLY A 310 -7.06 7.27 3.30
CA GLY A 310 -5.81 8.00 3.55
C GLY A 310 -4.60 7.08 3.70
N THR A 311 -4.76 5.97 4.41
CA THR A 311 -3.71 4.94 4.55
C THR A 311 -3.35 4.35 3.18
N LEU A 312 -4.34 3.89 2.41
CA LEU A 312 -4.11 3.31 1.08
C LEU A 312 -3.55 4.32 0.08
N LEU A 313 -3.96 5.59 0.18
CA LEU A 313 -3.44 6.65 -0.66
C LEU A 313 -1.99 6.97 -0.31
N SER A 314 -1.66 7.05 0.98
CA SER A 314 -0.27 7.27 1.44
C SER A 314 0.64 6.12 1.04
N SER A 315 0.17 4.87 1.16
CA SER A 315 0.87 3.70 0.64
C SER A 315 1.10 3.79 -0.86
N LYS A 316 0.06 4.17 -1.63
CA LYS A 316 0.23 4.34 -3.08
C LYS A 316 1.25 5.44 -3.43
N VAL A 317 1.30 6.54 -2.68
CA VAL A 317 2.37 7.56 -2.85
C VAL A 317 3.73 6.91 -2.59
N ASN A 318 3.89 6.21 -1.47
CA ASN A 318 5.12 5.54 -1.08
C ASN A 318 5.59 4.52 -2.13
N GLN A 319 4.73 3.58 -2.51
CA GLN A 319 5.04 2.56 -3.52
C GLN A 319 5.31 3.16 -4.90
N TRP A 320 4.61 4.23 -5.30
CA TRP A 320 4.78 4.86 -6.62
C TRP A 320 5.88 5.93 -6.67
N THR A 321 6.61 6.13 -5.59
CA THR A 321 7.75 7.07 -5.51
C THR A 321 8.96 6.39 -4.92
N LEU A 322 8.95 6.12 -3.62
CA LEU A 322 10.10 5.59 -2.90
C LEU A 322 10.46 4.19 -3.41
N LEU A 323 9.49 3.25 -3.48
CA LEU A 323 9.76 1.88 -3.94
C LEU A 323 10.33 1.88 -5.38
N VAL A 324 9.58 2.43 -6.35
CA VAL A 324 10.05 2.54 -7.75
C VAL A 324 11.40 3.26 -7.86
N GLY A 325 11.58 4.34 -7.09
CA GLY A 325 12.82 5.10 -7.09
C GLY A 325 14.01 4.30 -6.55
N THR A 326 13.79 3.43 -5.58
CA THR A 326 14.87 2.64 -4.95
C THR A 326 15.25 1.38 -5.74
N ILE A 327 14.41 0.87 -6.63
CA ILE A 327 14.73 -0.27 -7.50
C ILE A 327 16.04 -0.08 -8.29
N PRO A 328 16.21 0.98 -9.11
CA PRO A 328 17.44 1.16 -9.88
C PRO A 328 18.67 1.38 -8.99
N LEU A 329 18.49 1.86 -7.75
CA LEU A 329 19.57 1.97 -6.77
C LEU A 329 19.99 0.58 -6.26
N ALA A 330 19.04 -0.26 -5.86
CA ALA A 330 19.31 -1.62 -5.42
C ALA A 330 19.95 -2.45 -6.54
N PHE A 331 19.49 -2.28 -7.79
CA PHE A 331 20.08 -2.92 -8.97
C PHE A 331 21.52 -2.48 -9.22
N ALA A 332 21.80 -1.17 -9.17
CA ALA A 332 23.16 -0.64 -9.37
C ALA A 332 24.13 -1.17 -8.31
N ILE A 333 23.70 -1.21 -7.04
CA ILE A 333 24.51 -1.74 -5.92
C ILE A 333 24.80 -3.23 -6.12
N SER A 334 23.77 -4.03 -6.38
CA SER A 334 23.90 -5.49 -6.52
C SER A 334 24.65 -5.93 -7.78
N SER A 335 24.52 -5.18 -8.89
CA SER A 335 25.31 -5.39 -10.11
C SER A 335 26.73 -4.84 -10.04
N THR A 336 27.10 -4.14 -8.95
CA THR A 336 28.37 -3.42 -8.82
C THR A 336 28.66 -2.47 -9.99
N SER A 337 27.60 -1.85 -10.53
CA SER A 337 27.66 -1.01 -11.72
C SER A 337 26.88 0.30 -11.54
N PHE A 338 27.02 1.22 -12.49
CA PHE A 338 26.16 2.42 -12.57
C PHE A 338 25.00 2.24 -13.57
N SER A 339 24.75 1.00 -14.00
CA SER A 339 23.68 0.68 -14.92
C SER A 339 22.32 0.83 -14.24
N GLY A 340 21.35 1.35 -14.97
CA GLY A 340 19.95 1.31 -14.57
C GLY A 340 19.33 -0.07 -14.80
N LEU A 341 18.20 -0.35 -14.14
CA LEU A 341 17.44 -1.58 -14.36
C LEU A 341 16.93 -1.62 -15.82
N PRO A 342 17.34 -2.59 -16.65
CA PRO A 342 16.91 -2.70 -18.04
C PRO A 342 15.39 -2.90 -18.18
N LEU A 343 14.80 -2.30 -19.21
CA LEU A 343 13.38 -2.40 -19.54
C LEU A 343 13.18 -3.02 -20.93
N ASP A 344 12.56 -4.20 -20.97
CA ASP A 344 12.07 -4.80 -22.20
C ASP A 344 10.75 -4.14 -22.68
N THR A 345 10.20 -4.61 -23.80
CA THR A 345 8.95 -4.07 -24.36
C THR A 345 7.73 -4.35 -23.48
N GLN A 346 7.68 -5.52 -22.83
CA GLN A 346 6.56 -5.90 -21.98
C GLN A 346 6.52 -5.01 -20.74
N GLN A 347 7.63 -4.87 -20.03
CA GLN A 347 7.75 -4.05 -18.83
C GLN A 347 7.46 -2.58 -19.09
N ARG A 348 7.88 -2.03 -20.24
CA ARG A 348 7.47 -0.67 -20.63
C ARG A 348 5.96 -0.53 -20.75
N THR A 349 5.29 -1.57 -21.27
CA THR A 349 3.83 -1.56 -21.44
C THR A 349 3.11 -1.72 -20.09
N GLU A 350 3.62 -2.56 -19.19
CA GLU A 350 3.11 -2.68 -17.81
C GLU A 350 3.30 -1.38 -17.00
N LEU A 351 4.46 -0.72 -17.13
CA LEU A 351 4.72 0.59 -16.55
C LEU A 351 3.76 1.66 -17.09
N LEU A 352 3.50 1.65 -18.40
CA LEU A 352 2.55 2.56 -19.04
C LEU A 352 1.15 2.37 -18.47
N LEU A 353 0.67 1.13 -18.40
CA LEU A 353 -0.64 0.82 -17.85
C LEU A 353 -0.76 1.26 -16.39
N THR A 354 0.27 1.01 -15.60
CA THR A 354 0.26 1.37 -14.17
C THR A 354 0.30 2.88 -13.96
N ALA A 355 1.08 3.62 -14.77
CA ALA A 355 1.07 5.08 -14.78
C ALA A 355 -0.29 5.64 -15.23
N ALA A 356 -0.90 5.04 -16.26
CA ALA A 356 -2.22 5.43 -16.75
C ALA A 356 -3.31 5.21 -15.70
N GLN A 357 -3.34 4.04 -15.05
CA GLN A 357 -4.29 3.75 -13.97
C GLN A 357 -4.09 4.71 -12.78
N SER A 358 -2.83 5.00 -12.41
CA SER A 358 -2.51 5.97 -11.37
C SER A 358 -3.03 7.37 -11.72
N LEU A 359 -2.92 7.78 -12.99
CA LEU A 359 -3.41 9.07 -13.47
C LEU A 359 -4.94 9.14 -13.37
N PHE A 360 -5.62 8.07 -13.74
CA PHE A 360 -7.07 7.97 -13.59
C PHE A 360 -7.48 7.99 -12.12
N ALA A 361 -6.80 7.27 -11.24
CA ALA A 361 -7.05 7.27 -9.80
C ALA A 361 -6.91 8.69 -9.19
N VAL A 362 -5.84 9.42 -9.54
CA VAL A 362 -5.66 10.82 -9.12
C VAL A 362 -6.82 11.70 -9.62
N SER A 363 -7.26 11.50 -10.88
CA SER A 363 -8.39 12.27 -11.45
C SER A 363 -9.72 12.04 -10.73
N LEU A 364 -9.92 10.85 -10.13
CA LEU A 364 -11.08 10.54 -9.31
C LEU A 364 -11.02 11.29 -7.97
N LEU A 365 -9.82 11.44 -7.40
CA LEU A 365 -9.57 12.09 -6.11
C LEU A 365 -9.44 13.62 -6.16
N VAL A 366 -9.54 14.27 -7.33
CA VAL A 366 -9.48 15.74 -7.46
C VAL A 366 -10.42 16.48 -6.51
N GLY A 367 -11.57 15.87 -6.19
CA GLY A 367 -12.54 16.44 -5.25
C GLY A 367 -12.39 15.97 -3.80
N LEU A 368 -11.23 15.42 -3.43
CA LEU A 368 -10.96 14.79 -2.13
C LEU A 368 -12.04 13.79 -1.71
N ARG A 369 -12.54 13.03 -2.69
CA ARG A 369 -13.56 12.01 -2.47
C ARG A 369 -13.49 10.93 -3.52
N LEU A 370 -13.69 9.69 -3.09
CA LEU A 370 -13.83 8.53 -3.97
C LEU A 370 -15.28 8.06 -3.91
N THR A 371 -16.00 8.18 -5.03
CA THR A 371 -17.37 7.67 -5.12
C THR A 371 -17.37 6.17 -5.39
N THR A 372 -18.43 5.48 -4.99
CA THR A 372 -18.70 4.08 -5.33
C THR A 372 -18.64 3.82 -6.83
N GLY A 373 -19.13 4.75 -7.65
CA GLY A 373 -18.99 4.67 -9.12
C GLY A 373 -17.54 4.78 -9.60
N GLY A 374 -16.74 5.67 -9.00
CA GLY A 374 -15.30 5.78 -9.31
C GLY A 374 -14.51 4.54 -8.88
N ALA A 375 -14.78 4.03 -7.68
CA ALA A 375 -14.24 2.77 -7.19
C ALA A 375 -14.63 1.58 -8.07
N GLY A 376 -15.90 1.51 -8.48
CA GLY A 376 -16.39 0.50 -9.42
C GLY A 376 -15.69 0.58 -10.77
N ALA A 377 -15.43 1.79 -11.30
CA ALA A 377 -14.69 1.96 -12.54
C ALA A 377 -13.23 1.47 -12.44
N LEU A 378 -12.54 1.77 -11.33
CA LEU A 378 -11.19 1.24 -11.06
C LEU A 378 -11.19 -0.29 -11.03
N PHE A 379 -12.14 -0.89 -10.30
CA PHE A 379 -12.26 -2.34 -10.20
C PHE A 379 -12.59 -2.98 -11.55
N VAL A 380 -13.55 -2.45 -12.30
CA VAL A 380 -13.97 -3.03 -13.59
C VAL A 380 -12.82 -2.96 -14.61
N LEU A 381 -12.14 -1.82 -14.73
CA LEU A 381 -11.03 -1.68 -15.68
C LEU A 381 -9.85 -2.57 -15.28
N PHE A 382 -9.57 -2.71 -13.99
CA PHE A 382 -8.60 -3.68 -13.48
C PHE A 382 -9.03 -5.13 -13.78
N ALA A 383 -10.27 -5.50 -13.50
CA ALA A 383 -10.79 -6.84 -13.71
C ALA A 383 -10.79 -7.23 -15.20
N VAL A 384 -11.08 -6.29 -16.11
CA VAL A 384 -10.97 -6.53 -17.55
C VAL A 384 -9.52 -6.83 -17.94
N GLN A 385 -8.54 -6.08 -17.40
CA GLN A 385 -7.12 -6.36 -17.65
C GLN A 385 -6.68 -7.71 -17.06
N PHE A 386 -7.04 -7.97 -15.81
CA PHE A 386 -6.75 -9.22 -15.11
C PHE A 386 -7.26 -10.43 -15.89
N VAL A 387 -8.55 -10.43 -16.25
CA VAL A 387 -9.16 -11.53 -17.01
C VAL A 387 -8.55 -11.64 -18.40
N GLY A 388 -8.25 -10.49 -19.02
CA GLY A 388 -7.52 -10.43 -20.29
C GLY A 388 -6.19 -11.16 -20.24
N SER A 389 -5.38 -10.89 -19.22
CA SER A 389 -4.05 -11.51 -19.06
C SER A 389 -4.09 -13.04 -18.86
N ILE A 390 -5.23 -13.58 -18.43
CA ILE A 390 -5.42 -15.02 -18.22
C ILE A 390 -5.98 -15.70 -19.47
N VAL A 391 -6.91 -15.03 -20.18
CA VAL A 391 -7.72 -15.67 -21.23
C VAL A 391 -7.20 -15.37 -22.64
N LEU A 392 -6.51 -14.25 -22.83
CA LEU A 392 -6.06 -13.80 -24.15
C LEU A 392 -4.65 -14.31 -24.48
N PRO A 393 -4.36 -14.62 -25.76
CA PRO A 393 -3.00 -14.81 -26.22
C PRO A 393 -2.15 -13.55 -26.00
N ALA A 394 -0.83 -13.71 -25.81
CA ALA A 394 0.09 -12.63 -25.46
C ALA A 394 0.01 -11.38 -26.37
N ASP A 395 -0.18 -11.56 -27.68
CA ASP A 395 -0.31 -10.44 -28.62
C ASP A 395 -1.63 -9.66 -28.43
N ALA A 396 -2.72 -10.38 -28.15
CA ALA A 396 -4.02 -9.78 -27.89
C ALA A 396 -4.07 -9.10 -26.52
N ASP A 397 -3.44 -9.71 -25.50
CA ASP A 397 -3.28 -9.10 -24.18
C ASP A 397 -2.46 -7.80 -24.26
N ARG A 398 -1.35 -7.80 -25.00
CA ARG A 398 -0.56 -6.57 -25.22
C ARG A 398 -1.40 -5.46 -25.85
N VAL A 399 -2.24 -5.78 -26.83
CA VAL A 399 -3.16 -4.81 -27.43
C VAL A 399 -4.20 -4.33 -26.41
N LEU A 400 -4.76 -5.23 -25.60
CA LEU A 400 -5.69 -4.88 -24.53
C LEU A 400 -5.05 -3.91 -23.53
N VAL A 401 -3.84 -4.20 -23.07
CA VAL A 401 -3.08 -3.35 -22.13
C VAL A 401 -2.87 -1.95 -22.71
N LEU A 402 -2.52 -1.83 -23.99
CA LEU A 402 -2.38 -0.53 -24.66
C LEU A 402 -3.71 0.22 -24.77
N VAL A 403 -4.79 -0.48 -25.13
CA VAL A 403 -6.14 0.10 -25.21
C VAL A 403 -6.59 0.60 -23.84
N LEU A 404 -6.43 -0.20 -22.79
CA LEU A 404 -6.78 0.19 -21.42
C LEU A 404 -5.94 1.35 -20.91
N SER A 405 -4.65 1.39 -21.24
CA SER A 405 -3.78 2.54 -20.96
C SER A 405 -4.34 3.82 -21.60
N GLY A 406 -4.74 3.74 -22.87
CA GLY A 406 -5.38 4.85 -23.58
C GLY A 406 -6.72 5.27 -22.95
N VAL A 407 -7.55 4.31 -22.54
CA VAL A 407 -8.84 4.57 -21.86
C VAL A 407 -8.61 5.27 -20.53
N TYR A 408 -7.70 4.78 -19.68
CA TYR A 408 -7.38 5.42 -18.40
C TYR A 408 -6.91 6.86 -18.59
N VAL A 409 -5.99 7.10 -19.54
CA VAL A 409 -5.50 8.46 -19.85
C VAL A 409 -6.63 9.35 -20.34
N ALA A 410 -7.45 8.88 -21.30
CA ALA A 410 -8.56 9.65 -21.85
C ALA A 410 -9.59 10.03 -20.78
N LEU A 411 -9.97 9.10 -19.91
CA LEU A 411 -10.87 9.34 -18.79
C LEU A 411 -10.27 10.34 -17.79
N ALA A 412 -8.99 10.21 -17.49
CA ALA A 412 -8.30 11.12 -16.58
C ALA A 412 -8.25 12.55 -17.14
N LEU A 413 -7.83 12.71 -18.40
CA LEU A 413 -7.76 14.01 -19.07
C LEU A 413 -9.14 14.66 -19.16
N ALA A 414 -10.18 13.90 -19.51
CA ALA A 414 -11.55 14.40 -19.52
C ALA A 414 -11.97 14.90 -18.14
N ARG A 415 -11.68 14.15 -17.06
CA ARG A 415 -12.00 14.60 -15.69
C ARG A 415 -11.21 15.83 -15.26
N PHE A 416 -9.91 15.89 -15.56
CA PHE A 416 -9.10 17.07 -15.24
C PHE A 416 -9.59 18.31 -15.99
N ALA A 417 -9.97 18.17 -17.27
CA ALA A 417 -10.55 19.27 -18.06
C ALA A 417 -11.90 19.74 -17.50
N LEU A 418 -12.81 18.80 -17.21
CA LEU A 418 -14.12 19.10 -16.62
C LEU A 418 -14.02 19.70 -15.21
N ARG A 419 -12.91 19.46 -14.49
CA ARG A 419 -12.68 19.94 -13.12
C ARG A 419 -11.48 20.87 -12.99
N ALA A 420 -11.08 21.56 -14.07
CA ALA A 420 -9.84 22.33 -14.12
C ALA A 420 -9.66 23.31 -12.95
N ARG A 421 -10.74 23.99 -12.53
CA ARG A 421 -10.72 24.89 -11.38
C ARG A 421 -10.45 24.16 -10.05
N THR A 422 -11.06 23.00 -9.85
CA THR A 422 -10.85 22.18 -8.65
C THR A 422 -9.45 21.57 -8.65
N THR A 423 -8.98 21.10 -9.82
CA THR A 423 -7.61 20.60 -10.00
C THR A 423 -6.56 21.66 -9.62
N GLY A 424 -6.74 22.90 -10.10
CA GLY A 424 -5.83 23.99 -9.76
C GLY A 424 -5.83 24.36 -8.28
N ARG A 425 -7.00 24.32 -7.62
CA ARG A 425 -7.08 24.50 -6.16
C ARG A 425 -6.37 23.38 -5.41
N LEU A 426 -6.67 22.12 -5.73
CA LEU A 426 -6.03 20.97 -5.11
C LEU A 426 -4.50 21.02 -5.26
N ALA A 427 -3.99 21.37 -6.44
CA ALA A 427 -2.55 21.50 -6.68
C ALA A 427 -1.90 22.55 -5.76
N ARG A 428 -2.57 23.69 -5.57
CA ARG A 428 -2.13 24.73 -4.62
C ARG A 428 -2.16 24.20 -3.18
N ASP A 429 -3.26 23.54 -2.82
CA ASP A 429 -3.52 23.03 -1.46
C ASP A 429 -2.52 21.96 -1.03
N GLY A 430 -2.15 21.05 -1.93
CA GLY A 430 -1.16 20.02 -1.63
C GLY A 430 0.26 20.56 -1.44
N VAL A 431 0.64 21.65 -2.12
CA VAL A 431 2.05 22.11 -2.15
C VAL A 431 2.31 23.32 -1.28
N VAL A 432 1.42 24.33 -1.29
CA VAL A 432 1.73 25.68 -0.78
C VAL A 432 0.80 26.13 0.33
N THR A 433 -0.50 25.78 0.30
CA THR A 433 -1.48 26.28 1.27
C THR A 433 -1.13 25.82 2.70
N PRO A 434 -0.98 26.71 3.69
CA PRO A 434 -0.74 26.33 5.08
C PRO A 434 -1.83 25.38 5.63
N PHE A 435 -1.47 24.44 6.53
CA PHE A 435 -2.43 23.44 7.02
C PHE A 435 -3.58 24.04 7.83
N ASP A 436 -3.32 25.16 8.52
CA ASP A 436 -4.32 25.97 9.24
C ASP A 436 -5.36 26.62 8.31
N GLU A 437 -5.04 26.80 7.03
CA GLU A 437 -5.97 27.29 6.02
C GLU A 437 -6.75 26.16 5.30
N LEU A 438 -6.27 24.90 5.40
CA LEU A 438 -6.89 23.74 4.76
C LEU A 438 -8.07 23.19 5.56
N GLU A 439 -7.98 23.25 6.89
CA GLU A 439 -9.07 22.86 7.77
C GLU A 439 -10.00 24.04 7.99
N PRO A 440 -11.30 23.94 7.67
CA PRO A 440 -12.23 24.99 8.04
C PRO A 440 -12.20 25.12 9.56
N ALA A 441 -12.02 26.35 10.06
CA ALA A 441 -12.22 26.66 11.47
C ALA A 441 -13.53 26.00 11.91
N VAL A 442 -13.44 25.07 12.88
CA VAL A 442 -14.60 24.40 13.45
C VAL A 442 -15.50 25.49 14.02
N THR A 443 -16.58 25.82 13.29
CA THR A 443 -17.64 26.71 13.76
C THR A 443 -18.78 25.93 14.38
#